data_AF-A0A533RYS9-F1
#
_entry.id   AF-A0A533RYS9-F1
#
_cell.length_a   1.000
_cell.length_b   1.000
_cell.length_c   1.000
_cell.angle_alpha   90.00
_cell.angle_beta   90.00
_cell.angle_gamma   90.00
#
_symmetry.space_group_name_H-M   'P 1'
#
loop_
_entity.id
_entity.type
_entity.pdbx_description
1 polymer ?
#
loop_
_entity_poly.entity_id
_entity_poly.type
_entity_poly.pdbx_seq_one_letter_code
_entity_poly.pdbx_strand_id
1 'polypeptide(L)' 'MDETKKIRVLLADDHLVVRAGIRQFLELEKDIEVVSEADDGEQAKQKIEEVKPDVA' A
#
# COMPACT_ATOMS: atom_id res chain seq x y z
N MET A 1 4.94 23.61 -11.22
CA MET A 1 3.69 22.83 -11.01
C MET A 1 4.05 21.86 -9.92
N ASP A 2 3.50 22.03 -8.72
CA ASP A 2 3.68 21.04 -7.65
C ASP A 2 3.03 19.75 -8.15
N GLU A 3 3.83 18.80 -8.61
CA GLU A 3 3.38 17.44 -8.79
C GLU A 3 2.99 16.96 -7.41
N THR A 4 1.70 16.98 -7.08
CA THR A 4 1.18 16.49 -5.81
C THR A 4 1.66 15.06 -5.63
N LYS A 5 2.67 14.89 -4.78
CA LYS A 5 3.32 13.62 -4.49
C LYS A 5 2.25 12.65 -3.99
N LYS A 6 2.05 11.55 -4.71
CA LYS A 6 1.08 10.53 -4.31
C LYS A 6 1.45 9.95 -2.95
N ILE A 7 0.44 9.69 -2.12
CA ILE A 7 0.56 8.98 -0.84
C ILE A 7 0.83 7.51 -1.16
N ARG A 8 2.00 7.02 -0.75
CA ARG A 8 2.47 5.67 -1.00
C ARG A 8 1.99 4.76 0.13
N VAL A 9 1.13 3.82 -0.18
CA VAL A 9 0.48 2.92 0.79
C VAL A 9 1.02 1.50 0.63
N LEU A 10 1.33 0.86 1.75
CA LEU A 10 1.52 -0.59 1.84
C LEU A 10 0.26 -1.19 2.46
N LEU A 11 -0.25 -2.30 1.91
CA LEU A 11 -1.40 -3.00 2.49
C LEU A 11 -0.96 -4.28 3.18
N ALA A 12 -1.29 -4.46 4.46
CA ALA A 12 -1.03 -5.69 5.20
C ALA A 12 -2.34 -6.33 5.68
N ASP A 13 -2.68 -7.52 5.19
CA ASP A 13 -3.89 -8.27 5.56
C ASP A 13 -3.68 -9.75 5.22
N ASP A 14 -4.07 -10.69 6.09
CA ASP A 14 -3.91 -12.14 5.86
C ASP A 14 -4.98 -12.73 4.90
N HIS A 15 -5.98 -11.94 4.50
CA HIS A 15 -7.04 -12.32 3.59
C HIS A 15 -6.88 -11.68 2.20
N LEU A 16 -6.49 -12.49 1.22
CA LEU A 16 -6.27 -12.07 -0.17
C LEU A 16 -7.44 -11.29 -0.79
N VAL A 17 -8.69 -11.72 -0.53
CA VAL A 17 -9.89 -11.08 -1.10
C VAL A 17 -10.10 -9.67 -0.55
N VAL A 18 -9.89 -9.49 0.76
CA VAL A 18 -10.01 -8.19 1.43
C VAL A 18 -8.93 -7.25 0.89
N ARG A 19 -7.68 -7.71 0.87
CA ARG A 19 -6.54 -6.94 0.36
C ARG A 19 -6.72 -6.49 -1.10
N ALA A 20 -7.19 -7.39 -1.97
CA ALA A 20 -7.47 -7.07 -3.36
C ALA A 20 -8.60 -6.02 -3.51
N GLY A 21 -9.65 -6.12 -2.69
CA GLY A 21 -10.74 -5.14 -2.68
C GLY A 21 -10.28 -3.75 -2.23
N ILE A 22 -9.50 -3.69 -1.15
CA ILE A 22 -8.92 -2.43 -0.64
C ILE A 22 -7.97 -1.82 -1.68
N ARG A 23 -7.10 -2.63 -2.30
CA ARG A 23 -6.21 -2.17 -3.35
C ARG A 23 -6.97 -1.53 -4.51
N GLN A 24 -7.98 -2.22 -5.03
CA GLN A 24 -8.81 -1.69 -6.13
C GLN A 24 -9.49 -0.38 -5.74
N PHE A 25 -10.00 -0.28 -4.51
CA PHE A 25 -10.62 0.94 -4.02
C PHE A 25 -9.62 2.11 -3.95
N LEU A 26 -8.43 1.88 -3.42
CA LEU A 26 -7.39 2.91 -3.29
C LEU A 26 -6.81 3.34 -4.64
N GLU A 27 -6.68 2.43 -5.61
CA GLU A 27 -6.19 2.74 -6.97
C GLU A 27 -7.15 3.63 -7.78
N LEU A 28 -8.41 3.80 -7.35
CA LEU A 28 -9.35 4.76 -7.95
C LEU A 28 -9.01 6.21 -7.61
N GLU A 29 -8.33 6.44 -6.49
CA GLU A 29 -7.95 7.77 -6.02
C GLU A 29 -6.67 8.24 -6.71
N LYS A 30 -6.67 9.49 -7.20
CA LYS A 30 -5.58 10.01 -8.05
C LYS A 30 -4.32 10.34 -7.26
N ASP A 31 -4.46 10.55 -5.96
CA ASP A 31 -3.43 10.94 -5.01
C ASP A 31 -2.89 9.77 -4.18
N ILE A 32 -3.39 8.54 -4.40
CA ILE A 32 -2.95 7.34 -3.70
C ILE A 32 -2.25 6.37 -4.67
N GLU A 33 -1.23 5.69 -4.16
CA GLU A 33 -0.54 4.61 -4.87
C GLU A 33 -0.23 3.46 -3.92
N VAL A 34 -0.71 2.26 -4.24
CA VAL A 34 -0.35 1.04 -3.49
C VAL A 34 1.01 0.55 -3.99
N VAL A 35 2.04 0.72 -3.18
CA VAL A 35 3.44 0.43 -3.56
C VAL A 35 3.89 -0.98 -3.16
N SER A 36 3.17 -1.62 -2.24
CA SER A 36 3.45 -2.98 -1.80
C SER A 36 2.27 -3.60 -1.06
N GLU A 37 2.27 -4.93 -0.94
CA GLU A 37 1.26 -5.71 -0.21
C GLU A 37 1.96 -6.74 0.67
N ALA A 38 1.40 -7.07 1.83
CA ALA A 38 1.86 -8.11 2.72
C ALA A 38 0.70 -9.00 3.19
N ASP A 39 0.98 -10.29 3.37
CA ASP A 39 0.04 -11.28 3.92
C ASP A 39 0.28 -11.60 5.40
N ASP A 40 1.36 -11.10 5.99
CA ASP A 40 1.63 -11.18 7.41
C ASP A 40 2.49 -9.99 7.90
N GLY A 41 2.67 -9.91 9.22
CA GLY A 41 3.41 -8.81 9.86
C GLY A 41 4.93 -8.85 9.65
N GLU A 42 5.52 -10.02 9.47
CA GLU A 42 6.97 -10.15 9.24
C GLU A 42 7.33 -9.67 7.83
N GLN A 43 6.54 -10.10 6.85
CA GLN A 43 6.63 -9.64 5.47
C GLN A 43 6.31 -8.14 5.37
N ALA A 44 5.31 -7.64 6.11
CA ALA A 44 5.01 -6.21 6.17
C ALA A 44 6.22 -5.40 6.67
N LYS A 45 6.88 -5.84 7.76
CA LYS A 45 8.06 -5.18 8.29
C LYS A 45 9.21 -5.12 7.28
N GLN A 46 9.51 -6.24 6.62
CA GLN A 46 10.55 -6.29 5.58
C GLN A 46 10.22 -5.31 4.44
N LYS A 47 8.99 -5.33 3.95
CA LYS A 47 8.54 -4.47 2.86
C LYS A 47 8.51 -2.99 3.23
N ILE A 48 8.17 -2.63 4.47
CA ILE A 48 8.25 -1.25 4.96
C ILE A 48 9.68 -0.71 4.86
N GLU A 49 10.68 -1.51 5.23
CA GLU A 49 12.10 -1.12 5.14
C GLU A 49 12.57 -0.98 3.68
N GLU A 50 12.09 -1.84 2.78
CA GLU A 50 12.41 -1.83 1.35
C GLU A 50 11.80 -0.65 0.60
N VAL A 51 10.48 -0.44 0.72
CA VAL A 51 9.76 0.53 -0.10
C VAL A 51 9.53 1.88 0.59
N LYS A 52 9.67 1.95 1.92
CA LYS A 52 9.45 3.17 2.73
C LYS A 52 8.13 3.86 2.38
N PRO A 53 6.98 3.20 2.62
CA PRO A 53 5.68 3.80 2.33
C PRO A 53 5.41 4.99 3.27
N ASP A 54 4.49 5.86 2.88
CA ASP A 54 4.01 6.95 3.74
C ASP A 54 3.05 6.43 4.82
N VAL A 55 2.29 5.37 4.50
CA VAL A 55 1.34 4.67 5.39
C VAL A 55 1.40 3.16 5.13
N ALA A 56 1.28 2.34 6.17
CA ALA A 56 1.25 0.88 6.11
C ALA A 56 0.13 0.31 6.99
#